data_AF-A0A540MQS6-F1
#
_entry.id   AF-A0A540MQS6-F1
#
_cell.length_a   1.000
_cell.length_b   1.000
_cell.length_c   1.000
_cell.angle_alpha   90.00
_cell.angle_beta   90.00
_cell.angle_gamma   90.00
#
_symmetry.space_group_name_H-M   'P 1'
#
loop_
_entity.id
_entity.type
_entity.pdbx_description
1 polymer ?
#
loop_
_entity_poly.entity_id
_entity_poly.type
_entity_poly.pdbx_seq_one_letter_code
_entity_poly.pdbx_strand_id
1 'polypeptide(L)'
;MSDLVMYLESNIGSVERNVYVMVEPHAFMHFIIPDSVKYATDAARRSQLFYNNKPLKVILDSENQYFKDQKYMPIKICDVLLEIGNLVRQDELFAAWRRPPCAVGEFFVAWRGPPCAAVFIVVCLVGTCKFCFTRDTLFSFKGTGKHAVIKCDFMVEFLVRDISEIQQYTDTTSHVILLQLASSPLVSYRTTDDDIVEPFPYDLSDVDDPWIRTIEFTPSGAIGLCNFYRVSIPTQHGAKLNKVMSYFREHMVVENCLRQPPKVQDEPDFGMPVPDPFFCIHFKDDISFEVMFLVNAVMHKSIFNQHQLSDCFFDLLRSQPKYVNVAALKHLRTYNHPELDAVRHLKLSNIGC
;
A
#
# COMPACT_ATOMS: atom_id res chain seq x y z
N MET A 1 3.45 14.78 -30.90
CA MET A 1 2.32 14.22 -30.09
C MET A 1 1.80 12.92 -30.72
N SER A 2 1.80 12.81 -32.05
CA SER A 2 1.47 11.60 -32.83
C SER A 2 2.44 10.42 -32.63
N ASP A 3 3.73 10.68 -32.39
CA ASP A 3 4.73 9.60 -32.25
C ASP A 3 4.65 8.83 -30.93
N LEU A 4 4.10 9.44 -29.88
CA LEU A 4 3.93 8.80 -28.58
C LEU A 4 2.80 7.76 -28.62
N VAL A 5 1.76 8.01 -29.41
CA VAL A 5 0.60 7.12 -29.56
C VAL A 5 1.00 5.85 -30.33
N MET A 6 1.75 6.01 -31.43
CA MET A 6 2.26 4.85 -32.17
C MET A 6 3.24 4.00 -31.37
N TYR A 7 4.07 4.61 -30.52
CA TYR A 7 4.98 3.87 -29.63
C TYR A 7 4.25 3.04 -28.58
N LEU A 8 3.11 3.52 -28.09
CA LEU A 8 2.29 2.80 -27.11
C LEU A 8 1.53 1.63 -27.75
N GLU A 9 0.99 1.82 -28.96
CA GLU A 9 0.28 0.75 -29.70
C GLU A 9 1.22 -0.40 -30.12
N SER A 10 2.47 -0.10 -30.46
CA SER A 10 3.44 -1.12 -30.89
C SER A 10 4.04 -1.95 -29.75
N ASN A 11 4.03 -1.44 -28.51
CA ASN A 11 4.74 -2.07 -27.37
C ASN A 11 3.82 -2.68 -26.30
N ILE A 12 2.53 -2.30 -26.25
CA ILE A 12 1.62 -2.71 -25.16
C ILE A 12 0.69 -3.87 -25.57
N GLY A 13 0.69 -4.28 -26.84
CA GLY A 13 -0.22 -5.33 -27.31
C GLY A 13 -1.67 -4.85 -27.34
N SER A 14 -2.51 -5.53 -28.13
CA SER A 14 -3.91 -5.16 -28.29
C SER A 14 -4.63 -5.20 -26.94
N VAL A 15 -5.09 -4.03 -26.47
CA VAL A 15 -6.08 -3.95 -25.39
C VAL A 15 -7.35 -4.62 -25.92
N GLU A 16 -7.60 -5.86 -25.50
CA GLU A 16 -8.90 -6.48 -25.67
C GLU A 16 -9.93 -5.58 -24.99
N ARG A 17 -10.78 -4.93 -25.80
CA ARG A 17 -12.00 -4.28 -25.30
C ARG A 17 -12.85 -5.39 -24.72
N ASN A 18 -12.82 -5.50 -23.39
CA ASN A 18 -13.78 -6.30 -22.63
C ASN A 18 -15.18 -6.00 -23.17
N VAL A 19 -15.81 -7.03 -23.71
CA VAL A 19 -17.21 -6.99 -24.15
C VAL A 19 -18.04 -6.87 -22.87
N TYR A 20 -18.40 -5.63 -22.52
CA TYR A 20 -19.33 -5.38 -21.43
C TYR A 20 -20.64 -6.10 -21.75
N VAL A 21 -21.04 -7.02 -20.88
CA VAL A 21 -22.42 -7.52 -20.83
C VAL A 21 -23.29 -6.30 -20.61
N MET A 22 -24.17 -5.96 -21.58
CA MET A 22 -25.14 -4.88 -21.39
C MET A 22 -26.03 -5.23 -20.20
N VAL A 23 -25.78 -4.58 -19.07
CA VAL A 23 -26.69 -4.59 -17.92
C VAL A 23 -27.96 -3.86 -18.36
N GLU A 24 -29.12 -4.30 -17.88
CA GLU A 24 -30.38 -3.59 -18.11
C GLU A 24 -30.21 -2.10 -17.74
N PRO A 25 -30.73 -1.15 -18.55
CA PRO A 25 -30.56 0.27 -18.30
C PRO A 25 -31.17 0.64 -16.94
N HIS A 26 -30.30 1.02 -16.01
CA HIS A 26 -30.64 1.42 -14.65
C HIS A 26 -30.03 2.78 -14.34
N ALA A 27 -30.60 3.50 -13.39
CA ALA A 27 -30.10 4.78 -12.91
C ALA A 27 -30.13 4.78 -11.39
N PHE A 28 -29.05 5.26 -10.78
CA PHE A 28 -28.99 5.48 -9.34
C PHE A 28 -29.59 6.84 -9.01
N MET A 29 -30.45 6.89 -7.99
CA MET A 29 -31.08 8.13 -7.52
C MET A 29 -30.84 8.29 -6.03
N HIS A 30 -30.36 9.47 -5.64
CA HIS A 30 -30.24 9.85 -4.23
C HIS A 30 -31.40 10.78 -3.86
N PHE A 31 -32.03 10.50 -2.71
CA PHE A 31 -33.10 11.32 -2.16
C PHE A 31 -32.57 12.11 -0.97
N ILE A 32 -32.81 13.41 -0.95
CA ILE A 32 -32.40 14.32 0.13
C ILE A 32 -33.17 14.00 1.44
N ILE A 33 -34.40 13.48 1.33
CA ILE A 33 -35.27 13.18 2.47
C ILE A 33 -35.54 11.66 2.50
N PRO A 34 -35.25 10.95 3.61
CA PRO A 34 -35.45 9.50 3.72
C PRO A 34 -36.88 9.04 3.43
N ASP A 35 -37.90 9.83 3.79
CA ASP A 35 -39.29 9.47 3.50
C ASP A 35 -39.66 9.56 2.01
N SER A 36 -38.90 10.31 1.21
CA SER A 36 -39.08 10.34 -0.26
C SER A 36 -38.70 9.01 -0.91
N VAL A 37 -37.78 8.27 -0.29
CA VAL A 37 -37.39 6.91 -0.71
C VAL A 37 -38.58 5.94 -0.60
N LYS A 38 -39.33 6.02 0.51
CA LYS A 38 -40.54 5.20 0.73
C LYS A 38 -41.61 5.54 -0.31
N TYR A 39 -41.83 6.83 -0.55
CA TYR A 39 -42.79 7.29 -1.55
C TYR A 39 -42.46 6.78 -2.96
N ALA A 40 -41.20 6.90 -3.39
CA ALA A 40 -40.76 6.41 -4.70
C ALA A 40 -40.87 4.88 -4.82
N THR A 41 -40.53 4.15 -3.75
CA THR A 41 -40.65 2.69 -3.71
C THR A 41 -42.10 2.23 -3.78
N ASP A 42 -43.00 2.88 -3.05
CA ASP A 42 -44.43 2.59 -3.06
C ASP A 42 -45.07 2.94 -4.41
N ALA A 43 -44.69 4.07 -5.01
CA ALA A 43 -45.12 4.46 -6.34
C ALA A 43 -44.66 3.45 -7.42
N ALA A 44 -43.43 2.94 -7.31
CA ALA A 44 -42.91 1.89 -8.19
C ALA A 44 -43.68 0.56 -7.99
N ARG A 45 -43.91 0.15 -6.73
CA ARG A 45 -44.70 -1.06 -6.41
C ARG A 45 -46.13 -0.98 -6.93
N ARG A 46 -46.72 0.22 -6.93
CA ARG A 46 -48.04 0.50 -7.49
C ARG A 46 -48.05 0.70 -9.02
N SER A 47 -46.91 0.49 -9.69
CA SER A 47 -46.75 0.71 -11.14
C SER A 47 -47.17 2.12 -11.57
N GLN A 48 -46.82 3.14 -10.78
CA GLN A 48 -47.13 4.56 -11.05
C GLN A 48 -45.95 5.32 -11.65
N LEU A 49 -44.77 4.71 -11.68
CA LEU A 49 -43.57 5.28 -12.29
C LEU A 49 -43.38 4.70 -13.68
N PHE A 50 -43.33 5.55 -14.70
CA PHE A 50 -43.15 5.14 -16.10
C PHE A 50 -42.05 5.95 -16.77
N TYR A 51 -41.25 5.27 -17.58
CA TYR A 51 -40.32 5.89 -18.52
C TYR A 51 -40.52 5.25 -19.89
N ASN A 52 -40.77 6.06 -20.92
CA ASN A 52 -41.06 5.58 -22.29
C ASN A 52 -42.15 4.48 -22.32
N ASN A 53 -43.27 4.70 -21.61
CA ASN A 53 -44.39 3.75 -21.46
C ASN A 53 -44.02 2.38 -20.86
N LYS A 54 -42.85 2.24 -20.24
CA LYS A 54 -42.48 1.05 -19.47
C LYS A 54 -42.51 1.37 -17.98
N PRO A 55 -43.13 0.51 -17.14
CA PRO A 55 -43.13 0.71 -15.70
C PRO A 55 -41.69 0.57 -15.18
N LEU A 56 -41.29 1.52 -14.33
CA LEU A 56 -39.99 1.52 -13.68
C LEU A 56 -40.02 0.65 -12.42
N LYS A 57 -38.97 -0.15 -12.24
CA LYS A 57 -38.73 -0.90 -11.02
C LYS A 57 -37.76 -0.12 -10.15
N VAL A 58 -38.16 0.19 -8.92
CA VAL A 58 -37.28 0.77 -7.91
C VAL A 58 -36.85 -0.36 -6.98
N ILE A 59 -35.54 -0.52 -6.83
CA ILE A 59 -34.94 -1.49 -5.90
C ILE A 59 -34.20 -0.67 -4.86
N LEU A 60 -34.53 -0.87 -3.59
CA LEU A 60 -33.74 -0.32 -2.49
C LEU A 60 -32.45 -1.11 -2.36
N ASP A 61 -31.34 -0.45 -2.10
CA ASP A 61 -30.05 -1.14 -1.91
C ASP A 61 -30.07 -2.12 -0.73
N SER A 62 -30.88 -1.85 0.29
CA SER A 62 -31.14 -2.79 1.40
C SER A 62 -31.95 -4.03 1.00
N GLU A 63 -32.70 -3.96 -0.11
CA GLU A 63 -33.48 -5.07 -0.68
C GLU A 63 -32.75 -5.78 -1.83
N ASN A 64 -31.62 -5.23 -2.30
CA ASN A 64 -30.85 -5.78 -3.40
C ASN A 64 -30.12 -7.07 -2.95
N GLN A 65 -30.46 -8.21 -3.56
CA GLN A 65 -29.92 -9.53 -3.17
C GLN A 65 -28.40 -9.63 -3.29
N TYR A 66 -27.76 -8.79 -4.12
CA TYR A 66 -26.31 -8.70 -4.26
C TYR A 66 -25.57 -8.30 -2.97
N PHE A 67 -26.19 -7.52 -2.08
CA PHE A 67 -25.57 -7.08 -0.82
C PHE A 67 -25.91 -7.95 0.40
N LYS A 68 -26.78 -8.96 0.24
CA LYS A 68 -27.15 -9.89 1.32
C LYS A 68 -26.19 -11.07 1.46
N ASP A 69 -25.36 -11.31 0.46
CA ASP A 69 -24.31 -12.31 0.57
C ASP A 69 -23.19 -11.81 1.50
N GLN A 70 -23.02 -12.48 2.65
CA GLN A 70 -21.92 -12.27 3.61
C GLN A 70 -20.51 -12.35 2.98
N LYS A 71 -20.42 -12.77 1.71
CA LYS A 71 -19.22 -12.77 0.88
C LYS A 71 -18.72 -11.37 0.53
N TYR A 72 -19.62 -10.37 0.46
CA TYR A 72 -19.29 -9.02 0.00
C TYR A 72 -19.14 -7.98 1.11
N MET A 73 -19.42 -8.34 2.37
CA MET A 73 -19.24 -7.44 3.50
C MET A 73 -17.74 -7.22 3.79
N PRO A 74 -17.30 -5.97 3.99
CA PRO A 74 -15.91 -5.66 4.36
C PRO A 74 -15.50 -6.43 5.62
N ILE A 75 -14.35 -7.09 5.56
CA ILE A 75 -13.79 -7.76 6.73
C ILE A 75 -13.04 -6.71 7.54
N LYS A 76 -13.56 -6.37 8.72
CA LYS A 76 -12.95 -5.39 9.63
C LYS A 76 -12.26 -6.10 10.80
N ILE A 77 -10.96 -5.85 10.98
CA ILE A 77 -10.12 -6.32 12.08
C ILE A 77 -9.70 -5.08 12.88
N CYS A 78 -10.15 -5.01 14.14
CA CYS A 78 -9.89 -3.86 15.01
C CYS A 78 -8.63 -4.08 15.85
N ASP A 79 -8.15 -2.99 16.43
CA ASP A 79 -7.01 -2.95 17.37
C ASP A 79 -5.76 -3.61 16.80
N VAL A 80 -5.51 -3.38 15.50
CA VAL A 80 -4.27 -3.82 14.86
C VAL A 80 -3.15 -2.84 15.20
N LEU A 81 -1.92 -3.33 15.37
CA LEU A 81 -0.74 -2.48 15.41
C LEU A 81 -0.14 -2.41 14.01
N LEU A 82 -0.06 -1.20 13.47
CA LEU A 82 0.54 -0.95 12.17
C LEU A 82 1.96 -0.38 12.33
N GLU A 83 2.94 -1.00 11.70
CA GLU A 83 4.30 -0.47 11.60
C GLU A 83 4.71 -0.46 10.13
N ILE A 84 5.35 0.62 9.71
CA ILE A 84 5.85 0.83 8.35
C ILE A 84 7.37 0.79 8.44
N GLY A 85 7.99 0.03 7.54
CA GLY A 85 9.43 -0.18 7.61
C GLY A 85 9.97 -0.98 6.44
N ASN A 86 11.22 -1.41 6.57
CA ASN A 86 11.89 -2.22 5.57
C ASN A 86 12.45 -3.50 6.19
N LEU A 87 12.28 -4.62 5.50
CA LEU A 87 12.85 -5.90 5.88
C LEU A 87 14.21 -6.08 5.22
N VAL A 88 15.25 -6.29 6.02
CA VAL A 88 16.62 -6.61 5.58
C VAL A 88 16.91 -8.05 5.98
N ARG A 89 17.44 -8.89 5.09
CA ARG A 89 17.92 -10.22 5.49
C ARG A 89 19.40 -10.11 5.82
N GLN A 90 19.82 -10.56 7.00
CA GLN A 90 21.24 -10.78 7.25
C GLN A 90 21.71 -11.97 6.40
N ASP A 91 22.83 -11.77 5.73
CA ASP A 91 23.38 -12.68 4.74
C ASP A 91 23.41 -14.14 5.18
N GLU A 92 23.07 -15.01 4.22
CA GLU A 92 23.50 -16.39 4.08
C GLU A 92 25.03 -16.50 3.86
N LEU A 93 25.84 -15.70 4.55
CA LEU A 93 27.31 -15.63 4.41
C LEU A 93 28.01 -16.95 4.83
N PHE A 94 27.27 -17.97 5.25
CA PHE A 94 27.74 -19.33 5.50
C PHE A 94 26.72 -20.41 5.08
N ALA A 95 26.38 -20.56 3.80
CA ALA A 95 25.89 -21.85 3.26
C ALA A 95 25.71 -21.86 1.73
N ALA A 96 26.80 -21.67 0.98
CA ALA A 96 26.89 -22.34 -0.32
C ALA A 96 27.06 -23.85 -0.02
N TRP A 97 26.13 -24.68 -0.51
CA TRP A 97 26.08 -26.16 -0.37
C TRP A 97 25.50 -26.74 0.94
N ARG A 98 24.29 -26.29 1.30
CA ARG A 98 23.19 -27.08 1.90
C ARG A 98 22.07 -26.08 2.13
N ARG A 99 20.81 -26.40 1.78
CA ARG A 99 19.62 -25.60 2.15
C ARG A 99 19.80 -25.05 3.58
N PRO A 100 20.12 -23.77 3.79
CA PRO A 100 20.25 -23.25 5.13
C PRO A 100 18.83 -23.01 5.68
N PRO A 101 18.55 -23.43 6.92
CA PRO A 101 17.24 -23.23 7.52
C PRO A 101 17.07 -21.73 7.82
N CYS A 102 16.19 -21.07 7.07
CA CYS A 102 15.48 -19.84 7.46
C CYS A 102 16.34 -18.77 8.17
N ALA A 103 17.10 -17.97 7.41
CA ALA A 103 17.75 -16.78 7.96
C ALA A 103 16.71 -15.83 8.58
N VAL A 104 16.96 -15.40 9.82
CA VAL A 104 16.12 -14.41 10.53
C VAL A 104 16.44 -13.03 9.96
N GLY A 105 15.48 -12.39 9.30
CA GLY A 105 15.63 -11.01 8.83
C GLY A 105 15.57 -10.01 9.98
N GLU A 106 16.12 -8.82 9.77
CA GLU A 106 15.92 -7.65 10.63
C GLU A 106 14.85 -6.74 9.98
N PHE A 107 13.84 -6.35 10.74
CA PHE A 107 12.81 -5.41 10.30
C PHE A 107 13.09 -4.06 10.94
N PHE A 108 13.45 -3.08 10.12
CA PHE A 108 13.70 -1.70 10.56
C PHE A 108 12.41 -0.90 10.47
N VAL A 109 11.94 -0.41 11.61
CA VAL A 109 10.71 0.36 11.74
C VAL A 109 11.02 1.83 11.48
N ALA A 110 10.40 2.40 10.44
CA ALA A 110 10.50 3.81 10.08
C ALA A 110 9.37 4.64 10.70
N TRP A 111 8.20 4.01 10.91
CA TRP A 111 7.06 4.64 11.57
C TRP A 111 6.16 3.61 12.28
N ARG A 112 5.52 4.04 13.38
CA ARG A 112 4.52 3.28 14.12
C ARG A 112 3.19 4.02 14.17
N GLY A 113 2.13 3.27 13.91
CA GLY A 113 0.76 3.69 14.11
C GLY A 113 0.39 3.82 15.59
N PRO A 114 -0.83 4.29 15.86
CA PRO A 114 -1.32 4.36 17.22
C PRO A 114 -1.33 2.96 17.86
N PRO A 115 -1.06 2.86 19.17
CA PRO A 115 -0.91 1.57 19.86
C PRO A 115 -2.22 0.77 19.95
N CYS A 116 -3.36 1.43 19.73
CA CYS A 116 -4.69 0.85 19.70
C CYS A 116 -5.59 1.64 18.74
N ALA A 117 -6.79 1.13 18.47
CA ALA A 117 -7.82 1.78 17.64
C ALA A 117 -7.52 1.89 16.14
N ALA A 118 -6.42 1.34 15.63
CA ALA A 118 -6.28 1.15 14.18
C ALA A 118 -7.14 -0.04 13.72
N VAL A 119 -7.78 0.14 12.56
CA VAL A 119 -8.67 -0.85 11.94
C VAL A 119 -8.12 -1.23 10.58
N PHE A 120 -7.89 -2.52 10.37
CA PHE A 120 -7.60 -3.09 9.06
C PHE A 120 -8.89 -3.57 8.40
N ILE A 121 -9.19 -3.04 7.21
CA ILE A 121 -10.41 -3.31 6.46
C ILE A 121 -10.05 -3.90 5.11
N VAL A 122 -10.65 -5.04 4.75
CA VAL A 122 -10.52 -5.64 3.43
C VAL A 122 -11.89 -5.67 2.75
N VAL A 123 -12.01 -4.96 1.63
CA VAL A 123 -13.23 -4.88 0.82
C VAL A 123 -13.08 -5.83 -0.37
N CYS A 124 -13.51 -7.07 -0.20
CA CYS A 124 -13.31 -8.14 -1.19
C CYS A 124 -13.93 -7.86 -2.57
N LEU A 125 -15.01 -7.08 -2.64
CA LEU A 125 -15.70 -6.76 -3.90
C LEU A 125 -14.84 -5.89 -4.83
N VAL A 126 -14.14 -4.91 -4.25
CA VAL A 126 -13.33 -3.93 -4.99
C VAL A 126 -11.85 -4.35 -5.02
N GLY A 127 -11.45 -5.27 -4.13
CA GLY A 127 -10.05 -5.67 -3.98
C GLY A 127 -9.21 -4.56 -3.34
N THR A 128 -9.80 -3.81 -2.41
CA THR A 128 -9.13 -2.74 -1.66
C THR A 128 -8.88 -3.15 -0.23
N CYS A 129 -7.71 -2.77 0.27
CA CYS A 129 -7.28 -2.90 1.66
C CYS A 129 -7.10 -1.50 2.23
N LYS A 130 -7.54 -1.28 3.47
CA LYS A 130 -7.48 0.01 4.14
C LYS A 130 -7.00 -0.13 5.57
N PHE A 131 -6.10 0.75 5.99
CA PHE A 131 -5.83 1.01 7.41
C PHE A 131 -6.47 2.34 7.78
N CYS A 132 -7.36 2.31 8.77
CA CYS A 132 -8.02 3.50 9.30
C CYS A 132 -7.63 3.69 10.75
N PHE A 133 -7.24 4.90 11.14
CA PHE A 133 -6.92 5.22 12.53
C PHE A 133 -7.04 6.72 12.80
N THR A 134 -7.23 7.07 14.06
CA THR A 134 -7.37 8.46 14.49
C THR A 134 -6.15 8.88 15.31
N ARG A 135 -5.66 10.10 15.09
CA ARG A 135 -4.46 10.63 15.76
C ARG A 135 -4.47 12.15 15.87
N ASP A 136 -3.95 12.65 16.97
CA ASP A 136 -3.62 14.08 17.14
C ASP A 136 -2.43 14.48 16.26
N THR A 137 -2.65 15.46 15.38
CA THR A 137 -1.70 15.90 14.35
C THR A 137 -1.37 17.38 14.53
N LEU A 138 -0.07 17.70 14.52
CA LEU A 138 0.43 19.07 14.63
C LEU A 138 0.47 19.73 13.26
N PHE A 139 -0.33 20.78 13.09
CA PHE A 139 -0.33 21.64 11.91
C PHE A 139 0.47 22.91 12.19
N SER A 140 1.26 23.36 11.22
CA SER A 140 1.93 24.65 11.25
C SER A 140 1.21 25.64 10.33
N PHE A 141 0.87 26.82 10.85
CA PHE A 141 0.26 27.87 10.06
C PHE A 141 1.34 28.64 9.31
N LYS A 142 1.37 28.48 7.98
CA LYS A 142 2.35 29.12 7.09
C LYS A 142 2.48 30.63 7.41
N GLY A 143 3.71 31.08 7.64
CA GLY A 143 4.04 32.50 7.84
C GLY A 143 3.75 33.09 9.22
N THR A 144 3.21 32.33 10.18
CA THR A 144 2.84 32.88 11.50
C THR A 144 3.61 32.29 12.68
N GLY A 145 4.38 31.22 12.47
CA GLY A 145 5.07 30.48 13.54
C GLY A 145 4.14 29.81 14.56
N LYS A 146 2.82 29.85 14.32
CA LYS A 146 1.80 29.24 15.17
C LYS A 146 1.62 27.78 14.80
N HIS A 147 1.34 26.98 15.82
CA HIS A 147 1.01 25.56 15.66
C HIS A 147 -0.36 25.26 16.28
N ALA A 148 -1.10 24.34 15.68
CA ALA A 148 -2.33 23.79 16.24
C ALA A 148 -2.25 22.26 16.23
N VAL A 149 -2.73 21.64 17.30
CA VAL A 149 -2.92 20.18 17.35
C VAL A 149 -4.38 19.91 17.02
N ILE A 150 -4.63 19.20 15.93
CA ILE A 150 -5.97 18.86 15.45
C ILE A 150 -6.06 17.34 15.37
N LYS A 151 -7.12 16.79 15.92
CA LYS A 151 -7.39 15.36 15.86
C LYS A 151 -7.89 15.01 14.46
N CYS A 152 -7.23 14.05 13.82
CA CYS A 152 -7.50 13.68 12.44
C CYS A 152 -7.76 12.18 12.32
N ASP A 153 -8.70 11.82 11.45
CA ASP A 153 -8.82 10.47 10.92
C ASP A 153 -7.89 10.32 9.73
N PHE A 154 -7.13 9.22 9.69
CA PHE A 154 -6.28 8.85 8.58
C PHE A 154 -6.79 7.56 7.92
N MET A 155 -6.64 7.50 6.61
CA MET A 155 -6.90 6.32 5.79
C MET A 155 -5.71 6.08 4.87
N VAL A 156 -5.14 4.87 4.96
CA VAL A 156 -4.10 4.37 4.05
C VAL A 156 -4.71 3.24 3.23
N GLU A 157 -4.84 3.44 1.93
CA GLU A 157 -5.54 2.54 1.01
C GLU A 157 -4.59 1.98 -0.06
N PHE A 158 -4.69 0.68 -0.33
CA PHE A 158 -3.94 0.01 -1.40
C PHE A 158 -4.76 -1.14 -1.98
N LEU A 159 -4.40 -1.59 -3.18
CA LEU A 159 -5.09 -2.69 -3.82
C LEU A 159 -4.46 -4.02 -3.46
N VAL A 160 -5.28 -5.06 -3.44
CA VAL A 160 -4.82 -6.44 -3.19
C VAL A 160 -3.80 -6.88 -4.24
N ARG A 161 -3.98 -6.44 -5.49
CA ARG A 161 -3.04 -6.70 -6.59
C ARG A 161 -1.68 -6.01 -6.42
N ASP A 162 -1.59 -4.99 -5.57
CA ASP A 162 -0.34 -4.31 -5.28
C ASP A 162 0.45 -5.04 -4.18
N ILE A 163 -0.12 -6.09 -3.56
CA ILE A 163 0.59 -6.92 -2.59
C ILE A 163 1.45 -7.94 -3.34
N SER A 164 2.78 -7.77 -3.25
CA SER A 164 3.74 -8.68 -3.89
C SER A 164 3.90 -9.98 -3.12
N GLU A 165 4.06 -9.87 -1.81
CA GLU A 165 4.32 -10.99 -0.92
C GLU A 165 3.67 -10.75 0.44
N ILE A 166 3.18 -11.82 1.06
CA ILE A 166 2.74 -11.83 2.44
C ILE A 166 3.56 -12.84 3.22
N GLN A 167 4.19 -12.38 4.30
CA GLN A 167 4.84 -13.26 5.26
C GLN A 167 4.04 -13.30 6.56
N GLN A 168 3.79 -14.51 7.07
CA GLN A 168 3.03 -14.70 8.30
C GLN A 168 3.86 -15.41 9.38
N TYR A 169 3.74 -14.93 10.62
CA TYR A 169 4.23 -15.64 11.81
C TYR A 169 3.34 -15.35 13.03
N THR A 170 3.46 -16.18 14.05
CA THR A 170 2.80 -15.98 15.34
C THR A 170 3.79 -15.42 16.35
N ASP A 171 3.42 -14.32 16.98
CA ASP A 171 4.05 -13.82 18.20
C ASP A 171 3.27 -14.34 19.42
N THR A 172 3.82 -14.14 20.62
CA THR A 172 3.26 -14.62 21.90
C THR A 172 1.80 -14.24 22.13
N THR A 173 1.35 -13.08 21.64
CA THR A 173 -0.01 -12.56 21.86
C THR A 173 -0.75 -12.14 20.60
N SER A 174 -0.12 -12.25 19.42
CA SER A 174 -0.64 -11.69 18.16
C SER A 174 -0.27 -12.56 16.96
N HIS A 175 -1.17 -12.60 15.97
CA HIS A 175 -0.81 -13.03 14.61
C HIS A 175 -0.18 -11.85 13.88
N VAL A 176 1.00 -12.03 13.31
CA VAL A 176 1.69 -10.95 12.57
C VAL A 176 1.72 -11.30 11.10
N ILE A 177 1.33 -10.33 10.27
CA ILE A 177 1.51 -10.37 8.83
C ILE A 177 2.47 -9.24 8.41
N LEU A 178 3.38 -9.54 7.50
CA LEU A 178 4.21 -8.57 6.80
C LEU A 178 3.70 -8.51 5.37
N LEU A 179 3.19 -7.36 4.96
CA LEU A 179 2.73 -7.10 3.61
C LEU A 179 3.83 -6.34 2.87
N GLN A 180 4.30 -6.89 1.75
CA GLN A 180 5.18 -6.17 0.83
C GLN A 180 4.34 -5.56 -0.29
N LEU A 181 4.33 -4.23 -0.39
CA LEU A 181 3.61 -3.52 -1.43
C LEU A 181 4.52 -3.22 -2.63
N ALA A 182 4.01 -3.42 -3.84
CA ALA A 182 4.66 -3.08 -5.10
C ALA A 182 4.54 -1.59 -5.44
N SER A 183 3.65 -0.86 -4.77
CA SER A 183 3.34 0.53 -5.03
C SER A 183 2.99 1.23 -3.72
N SER A 184 3.30 2.53 -3.63
CA SER A 184 2.95 3.34 -2.48
C SER A 184 1.42 3.42 -2.34
N PRO A 185 0.88 3.27 -1.12
CA PRO A 185 -0.56 3.38 -0.89
C PRO A 185 -1.04 4.81 -1.10
N LEU A 186 -2.34 4.95 -1.37
CA LEU A 186 -3.04 6.22 -1.33
C LEU A 186 -3.27 6.63 0.13
N VAL A 187 -2.96 7.88 0.45
CA VAL A 187 -3.12 8.40 1.81
C VAL A 187 -4.11 9.55 1.80
N SER A 188 -5.01 9.53 2.78
CA SER A 188 -5.95 10.62 2.99
C SER A 188 -6.21 10.86 4.46
N TYR A 189 -6.57 12.09 4.81
CA TYR A 189 -6.95 12.46 6.15
C TYR A 189 -8.12 13.44 6.16
N ARG A 190 -8.79 13.55 7.30
CA ARG A 190 -9.82 14.56 7.57
C ARG A 190 -9.81 14.93 9.04
N THR A 191 -10.42 16.03 9.43
CA THR A 191 -10.51 16.37 10.86
C THR A 191 -11.64 15.59 11.52
N THR A 192 -11.50 15.22 12.79
CA THR A 192 -12.56 14.44 13.48
C THR A 192 -13.80 15.25 13.80
N ASP A 193 -13.71 16.58 13.73
CA ASP A 193 -14.77 17.51 14.07
C ASP A 193 -15.60 17.91 12.85
N ASP A 194 -15.27 17.38 11.66
CA ASP A 194 -16.11 17.53 10.48
C ASP A 194 -17.43 16.77 10.73
N ASP A 195 -18.57 17.48 10.66
CA ASP A 195 -19.95 16.96 10.86
C ASP A 195 -20.35 15.97 9.75
N ILE A 196 -19.66 14.84 9.67
CA ILE A 196 -19.82 13.84 8.60
C ILE A 196 -20.59 12.65 9.15
N VAL A 197 -21.78 12.43 8.59
CA VAL A 197 -22.52 11.17 8.74
C VAL A 197 -21.62 10.04 8.23
N GLU A 198 -21.35 9.01 9.05
CA GLU A 198 -20.51 7.86 8.68
C GLU A 198 -20.81 7.40 7.24
N PRO A 199 -19.78 7.20 6.39
CA PRO A 199 -20.00 6.88 4.99
C PRO A 199 -20.67 5.51 4.87
N PHE A 200 -21.94 5.51 4.50
CA PHE A 200 -22.59 4.41 3.81
C PHE A 200 -21.83 4.13 2.50
N PRO A 201 -21.84 2.89 1.97
CA PRO A 201 -20.73 2.32 1.22
C PRO A 201 -20.60 2.76 -0.26
N TYR A 202 -21.00 3.98 -0.61
CA TYR A 202 -20.87 4.51 -1.97
C TYR A 202 -19.86 5.64 -2.05
N ASP A 203 -19.16 5.72 -3.18
CA ASP A 203 -18.33 6.86 -3.56
C ASP A 203 -19.16 8.13 -3.47
N LEU A 204 -18.76 9.00 -2.54
CA LEU A 204 -19.25 10.37 -2.48
C LEU A 204 -18.84 11.08 -3.79
N SER A 205 -19.65 12.02 -4.24
CA SER A 205 -19.21 12.91 -5.32
C SER A 205 -17.93 13.63 -4.87
N ASP A 206 -17.00 13.95 -5.76
CA ASP A 206 -15.73 14.66 -5.39
C ASP A 206 -15.98 15.96 -4.60
N VAL A 207 -17.18 16.53 -4.69
CA VAL A 207 -17.60 17.73 -3.96
C VAL A 207 -17.96 17.44 -2.50
N ASP A 208 -18.42 16.22 -2.22
CA ASP A 208 -18.84 15.77 -0.89
C ASP A 208 -17.82 14.83 -0.23
N ASP A 209 -16.70 14.50 -0.90
CA ASP A 209 -15.62 13.70 -0.32
C ASP A 209 -14.89 14.50 0.77
N PRO A 210 -15.04 14.13 2.05
CA PRO A 210 -14.39 14.87 3.14
C PRO A 210 -12.88 14.59 3.23
N TRP A 211 -12.38 13.64 2.45
CA TRP A 211 -11.00 13.17 2.56
C TRP A 211 -10.03 14.07 1.79
N ILE A 212 -9.17 14.74 2.53
CA ILE A 212 -8.03 15.47 1.98
C ILE A 212 -6.97 14.45 1.58
N ARG A 213 -6.60 14.44 0.30
CA ARG A 213 -5.55 13.57 -0.21
C ARG A 213 -4.17 14.12 0.16
N THR A 214 -3.30 13.25 0.64
CA THR A 214 -1.90 13.54 0.92
C THR A 214 -1.02 12.41 0.37
N ILE A 215 0.28 12.67 0.27
CA ILE A 215 1.27 11.66 -0.09
C ILE A 215 1.95 11.06 1.13
N GLU A 216 1.94 11.79 2.25
CA GLU A 216 2.73 11.46 3.43
C GLU A 216 2.18 12.19 4.66
N PHE A 217 2.20 11.52 5.81
CA PHE A 217 1.92 12.13 7.12
C PHE A 217 2.99 11.80 8.18
N THR A 218 3.91 10.88 7.85
CA THR A 218 4.96 10.46 8.76
C THR A 218 6.08 11.49 8.76
N PRO A 219 6.68 11.82 9.93
CA PRO A 219 7.77 12.79 9.99
C PRO A 219 8.97 12.41 9.11
N SER A 220 9.24 11.11 9.00
CA SER A 220 10.39 10.54 8.30
C SER A 220 10.13 10.21 6.81
N GLY A 221 8.92 10.39 6.29
CA GLY A 221 8.61 9.99 4.92
C GLY A 221 8.43 8.48 4.72
N ALA A 222 8.15 7.72 5.79
CA ALA A 222 8.09 6.27 5.79
C ALA A 222 7.15 5.67 4.73
N ILE A 223 6.02 6.31 4.37
CA ILE A 223 5.07 5.75 3.39
C ILE A 223 5.68 5.75 1.99
N GLY A 224 6.42 6.81 1.65
CA GLY A 224 7.13 6.92 0.38
C GLY A 224 8.43 6.11 0.33
N LEU A 225 9.06 5.86 1.48
CA LEU A 225 10.39 5.24 1.56
C LEU A 225 10.37 3.73 1.81
N CYS A 226 9.31 3.25 2.44
CA CYS A 226 9.19 1.87 2.87
C CYS A 226 8.08 1.17 2.10
N ASN A 227 8.31 -0.11 1.81
CA ASN A 227 7.35 -0.95 1.11
C ASN A 227 6.86 -2.15 1.95
N PHE A 228 7.37 -2.33 3.17
CA PHE A 228 6.87 -3.35 4.09
C PHE A 228 5.98 -2.75 5.18
N TYR A 229 4.82 -3.39 5.36
CA TYR A 229 3.82 -3.04 6.36
C TYR A 229 3.67 -4.23 7.30
N ARG A 230 4.14 -4.08 8.54
CA ARG A 230 3.99 -5.07 9.59
C ARG A 230 2.69 -4.79 10.34
N VAL A 231 1.76 -5.74 10.29
CA VAL A 231 0.46 -5.64 10.95
C VAL A 231 0.39 -6.72 12.03
N SER A 232 0.35 -6.30 13.28
CA SER A 232 0.13 -7.23 14.41
C SER A 232 -1.35 -7.24 14.75
N ILE A 233 -1.94 -8.43 14.70
CA ILE A 233 -3.38 -8.67 14.84
C ILE A 233 -3.62 -9.45 16.12
N PRO A 234 -4.48 -8.97 17.03
CA PRO A 234 -4.85 -9.69 18.24
C PRO A 234 -5.34 -11.12 17.94
N THR A 235 -4.93 -12.12 18.73
CA THR A 235 -5.28 -13.54 18.53
C THR A 235 -6.78 -13.80 18.46
N GLN A 236 -7.60 -13.01 19.16
CA GLN A 236 -9.06 -13.04 19.09
C GLN A 236 -9.64 -12.82 17.68
N HIS A 237 -8.87 -12.20 16.78
CA HIS A 237 -9.27 -11.95 15.39
C HIS A 237 -8.73 -12.99 14.41
N GLY A 238 -8.13 -14.09 14.87
CA GLY A 238 -7.55 -15.15 14.02
C GLY A 238 -8.51 -15.71 12.98
N ALA A 239 -9.80 -15.90 13.31
CA ALA A 239 -10.79 -16.36 12.33
C ALA A 239 -11.03 -15.34 11.19
N LYS A 240 -11.05 -14.04 11.51
CA LYS A 240 -11.18 -12.97 10.50
C LYS A 240 -9.92 -12.90 9.63
N LEU A 241 -8.74 -13.01 10.25
CA LEU A 241 -7.47 -13.07 9.54
C LEU A 241 -7.43 -14.26 8.56
N ASN A 242 -7.87 -15.46 8.98
CA ASN A 242 -7.92 -16.62 8.10
C ASN A 242 -8.84 -16.39 6.88
N LYS A 243 -9.96 -15.67 7.05
CA LYS A 243 -10.84 -15.28 5.95
C LYS A 243 -10.13 -14.33 4.98
N VAL A 244 -9.40 -13.33 5.50
CA VAL A 244 -8.59 -12.39 4.71
C VAL A 244 -7.48 -13.13 3.95
N MET A 245 -6.72 -14.01 4.62
CA MET A 245 -5.64 -14.77 3.99
C MET A 245 -6.17 -15.72 2.91
N SER A 246 -7.34 -16.33 3.12
CA SER A 246 -7.98 -17.17 2.10
C SER A 246 -8.36 -16.34 0.87
N TYR A 247 -8.89 -15.14 1.07
CA TYR A 247 -9.17 -14.21 -0.02
C TYR A 247 -7.90 -13.78 -0.77
N PHE A 248 -6.80 -13.49 -0.08
CA PHE A 248 -5.52 -13.18 -0.73
C PHE A 248 -4.96 -14.35 -1.54
N ARG A 249 -5.08 -15.59 -1.04
CA ARG A 249 -4.72 -16.81 -1.78
C ARG A 249 -5.55 -16.99 -3.05
N GLU A 250 -6.85 -16.69 -3.00
CA GLU A 250 -7.71 -16.70 -4.20
C GLU A 250 -7.26 -15.67 -5.25
N HIS A 251 -6.58 -14.60 -4.83
CA HIS A 251 -6.06 -13.53 -5.70
C HIS A 251 -4.58 -13.72 -6.03
N MET A 252 -4.05 -14.95 -5.87
CA MET A 252 -2.68 -15.35 -6.26
C MET A 252 -1.56 -14.57 -5.56
N VAL A 253 -1.83 -13.99 -4.39
CA VAL A 253 -0.78 -13.34 -3.58
C VAL A 253 0.13 -14.43 -2.99
N VAL A 254 1.45 -14.27 -3.14
CA VAL A 254 2.43 -15.22 -2.63
C VAL A 254 2.47 -15.17 -1.11
N GLU A 255 2.17 -16.30 -0.46
CA GLU A 255 2.17 -16.44 0.99
C GLU A 255 3.35 -17.30 1.46
N ASN A 256 4.17 -16.75 2.36
CA ASN A 256 5.31 -17.42 2.96
C ASN A 256 5.16 -17.48 4.49
N CYS A 257 5.12 -18.68 5.06
CA CYS A 257 5.12 -18.83 6.52
C CYS A 257 6.56 -18.71 7.05
N LEU A 258 6.83 -17.69 7.88
CA LEU A 258 8.11 -17.55 8.56
C LEU A 258 8.12 -18.46 9.78
N ARG A 259 9.14 -19.33 9.89
CA ARG A 259 9.32 -20.19 11.06
C ARG A 259 9.78 -19.43 12.30
N GLN A 260 10.44 -18.28 12.11
CA GLN A 260 10.95 -17.43 13.18
C GLN A 260 10.60 -15.96 12.88
N PRO A 261 10.19 -15.19 13.90
CA PRO A 261 9.91 -13.76 13.73
C PRO A 261 11.20 -13.01 13.36
N PRO A 262 11.14 -12.00 12.48
CA PRO A 262 12.28 -11.11 12.25
C PRO A 262 12.59 -10.31 13.51
N LYS A 263 13.86 -9.92 13.67
CA LYS A 263 14.28 -9.02 14.74
C LYS A 263 13.80 -7.60 14.42
N VAL A 264 12.89 -7.06 15.21
CA VAL A 264 12.34 -5.72 15.03
C VAL A 264 13.25 -4.70 15.71
N GLN A 265 13.69 -3.68 14.96
CA GLN A 265 14.53 -2.59 15.45
C GLN A 265 14.06 -1.26 14.86
N ASP A 266 14.35 -0.17 15.56
CA ASP A 266 14.05 1.17 15.07
C ASP A 266 15.10 1.62 14.07
N GLU A 267 14.70 2.39 13.06
CA GLU A 267 15.67 3.03 12.17
C GLU A 267 16.60 3.98 12.95
N PRO A 268 17.86 4.17 12.50
CA PRO A 268 18.69 5.28 12.95
C PRO A 268 17.91 6.56 12.65
N ASP A 269 17.66 7.38 13.68
CA ASP A 269 16.81 8.59 13.61
C ASP A 269 15.29 8.35 13.57
N PHE A 270 14.82 7.23 14.12
CA PHE A 270 13.38 6.95 14.24
C PHE A 270 12.57 8.12 14.80
N GLY A 271 11.55 8.52 14.05
CA GLY A 271 10.63 9.61 14.40
C GLY A 271 11.18 11.02 14.18
N MET A 272 12.44 11.16 13.77
CA MET A 272 13.02 12.46 13.43
C MET A 272 12.59 12.89 12.01
N PRO A 273 12.31 14.19 11.80
CA PRO A 273 12.06 14.69 10.45
C PRO A 273 13.31 14.54 9.58
N VAL A 274 13.13 14.11 8.33
CA VAL A 274 14.25 14.08 7.37
C VAL A 274 14.68 15.53 7.08
N PRO A 275 15.97 15.87 7.24
CA PRO A 275 16.44 17.24 7.05
C PRO A 275 16.44 17.67 5.58
N ASP A 276 16.58 16.73 4.64
CA ASP A 276 16.53 17.00 3.19
C ASP A 276 15.12 16.71 2.63
N PRO A 277 14.52 17.66 1.87
CA PRO A 277 13.29 17.40 1.13
C PRO A 277 13.38 16.27 0.11
N PHE A 278 14.58 15.98 -0.39
CA PHE A 278 14.89 14.90 -1.32
C PHE A 278 15.59 13.78 -0.59
N PHE A 279 14.91 12.63 -0.51
CA PHE A 279 15.53 11.42 -0.01
C PHE A 279 16.52 10.86 -1.05
N CYS A 280 17.78 11.28 -1.00
CA CYS A 280 18.80 10.77 -1.91
C CYS A 280 20.14 10.62 -1.20
N ILE A 281 20.90 9.62 -1.63
CA ILE A 281 22.33 9.56 -1.31
C ILE A 281 23.01 10.64 -2.11
N HIS A 282 23.55 11.62 -1.39
CA HIS A 282 24.33 12.70 -1.95
C HIS A 282 25.66 12.21 -2.51
N PHE A 283 26.45 13.16 -3.00
CA PHE A 283 27.78 12.92 -3.52
C PHE A 283 28.64 12.05 -2.59
N LYS A 284 29.33 11.08 -3.19
CA LYS A 284 30.38 10.28 -2.57
C LYS A 284 31.64 10.43 -3.40
N ASP A 285 32.77 10.63 -2.71
CA ASP A 285 34.07 10.73 -3.37
C ASP A 285 34.36 9.51 -4.25
N ASP A 286 34.95 9.79 -5.42
CA ASP A 286 35.36 8.81 -6.42
C ASP A 286 34.23 7.98 -7.06
N ILE A 287 32.97 8.43 -6.95
CA ILE A 287 31.83 7.84 -7.66
C ILE A 287 31.21 8.88 -8.60
N SER A 288 31.14 8.53 -9.89
CA SER A 288 30.57 9.45 -10.89
C SER A 288 29.08 9.71 -10.66
N PHE A 289 28.62 10.92 -11.00
CA PHE A 289 27.21 11.31 -10.89
C PHE A 289 26.25 10.31 -11.55
N GLU A 290 26.58 9.77 -12.73
CA GLU A 290 25.73 8.81 -13.44
C GLU A 290 25.49 7.53 -12.62
N VAL A 291 26.53 7.03 -11.95
CA VAL A 291 26.42 5.86 -11.08
C VAL A 291 25.59 6.21 -9.85
N MET A 292 25.85 7.37 -9.22
CA MET A 292 25.08 7.80 -8.04
C MET A 292 23.60 8.04 -8.34
N PHE A 293 23.30 8.60 -9.51
CA PHE A 293 21.93 8.78 -9.99
C PHE A 293 21.22 7.43 -10.14
N LEU A 294 21.89 6.42 -10.71
CA LEU A 294 21.32 5.08 -10.86
C LEU A 294 21.18 4.35 -9.51
N VAL A 295 22.10 4.53 -8.57
CA VAL A 295 21.95 4.01 -7.19
C VAL A 295 20.69 4.58 -6.55
N ASN A 296 20.50 5.90 -6.61
CA ASN A 296 19.29 6.55 -6.11
C ASN A 296 18.03 6.05 -6.85
N ALA A 297 18.07 5.85 -8.16
CA ALA A 297 16.93 5.32 -8.93
C ALA A 297 16.55 3.89 -8.50
N VAL A 298 17.53 3.03 -8.23
CA VAL A 298 17.32 1.66 -7.75
C VAL A 298 16.80 1.66 -6.31
N MET A 299 17.32 2.56 -5.47
CA MET A 299 16.85 2.78 -4.09
C MET A 299 15.39 3.28 -4.05
N HIS A 300 15.04 4.27 -4.88
CA HIS A 300 13.66 4.78 -4.98
C HIS A 300 12.67 3.78 -5.56
N LYS A 301 13.13 2.79 -6.33
CA LYS A 301 12.30 1.64 -6.74
C LYS A 301 12.15 0.59 -5.62
N SER A 302 12.70 0.87 -4.43
CA SER A 302 12.76 -0.03 -3.29
C SER A 302 13.42 -1.38 -3.62
N ILE A 303 14.30 -1.41 -4.63
CA ILE A 303 15.11 -2.60 -4.91
C ILE A 303 16.21 -2.71 -3.84
N PHE A 304 16.87 -1.60 -3.53
CA PHE A 304 17.81 -1.53 -2.41
C PHE A 304 17.22 -0.70 -1.28
N ASN A 305 17.40 -1.18 -0.05
CA ASN A 305 17.13 -0.42 1.15
C ASN A 305 18.37 0.45 1.46
N GLN A 306 18.16 1.70 1.88
CA GLN A 306 19.24 2.58 2.35
C GLN A 306 20.15 1.90 3.40
N HIS A 307 19.57 1.09 4.29
CA HIS A 307 20.31 0.41 5.36
C HIS A 307 21.24 -0.69 4.84
N GLN A 308 21.08 -1.12 3.58
CA GLN A 308 21.98 -2.07 2.91
C GLN A 308 23.15 -1.36 2.20
N LEU A 309 23.08 -0.04 2.00
CA LEU A 309 24.07 0.75 1.27
C LEU A 309 25.24 1.13 2.20
N SER A 310 25.97 0.10 2.62
CA SER A 310 27.15 0.21 3.47
C SER A 310 28.35 0.81 2.73
N ASP A 311 29.39 1.21 3.47
CA ASP A 311 30.66 1.66 2.85
C ASP A 311 31.26 0.58 1.93
N CYS A 312 31.09 -0.71 2.26
CA CYS A 312 31.49 -1.82 1.40
C CYS A 312 30.79 -1.81 0.03
N PHE A 313 29.53 -1.36 -0.03
CA PHE A 313 28.80 -1.21 -1.30
C PHE A 313 29.43 -0.10 -2.15
N PHE A 314 29.75 1.05 -1.53
CA PHE A 314 30.39 2.16 -2.22
C PHE A 314 31.84 1.85 -2.63
N ASP A 315 32.58 1.12 -1.82
CA ASP A 315 33.92 0.62 -2.16
C ASP A 315 33.88 -0.34 -3.34
N LEU A 316 32.86 -1.19 -3.42
CA LEU A 316 32.65 -2.04 -4.59
C LEU A 316 32.40 -1.21 -5.84
N LEU A 317 31.56 -0.17 -5.77
CA LEU A 317 31.35 0.75 -6.89
C LEU A 317 32.65 1.47 -7.32
N ARG A 318 33.49 1.89 -6.36
CA ARG A 318 34.80 2.50 -6.64
C ARG A 318 35.77 1.54 -7.30
N SER A 319 35.73 0.26 -6.91
CA SER A 319 36.64 -0.77 -7.43
C SER A 319 36.37 -1.18 -8.88
N GLN A 320 35.18 -0.87 -9.40
CA GLN A 320 34.71 -1.35 -10.70
C GLN A 320 34.72 -0.23 -11.76
N PRO A 321 34.97 -0.56 -13.04
CA PRO A 321 34.87 0.42 -14.12
C PRO A 321 33.45 1.01 -14.22
N LYS A 322 33.36 2.30 -14.55
CA LYS A 322 32.09 3.03 -14.67
C LYS A 322 31.06 2.30 -15.55
N TYR A 323 31.47 1.78 -16.70
CA TYR A 323 30.56 1.13 -17.65
C TYR A 323 29.93 -0.16 -17.08
N VAL A 324 30.68 -0.91 -16.27
CA VAL A 324 30.21 -2.12 -15.59
C VAL A 324 29.13 -1.75 -14.58
N ASN A 325 29.40 -0.76 -13.72
CA ASN A 325 28.43 -0.27 -12.74
C ASN A 325 27.15 0.26 -13.39
N VAL A 326 27.26 1.01 -14.49
CA VAL A 326 26.10 1.53 -15.22
C VAL A 326 25.26 0.40 -15.82
N ALA A 327 25.90 -0.63 -16.41
CA ALA A 327 25.20 -1.78 -16.96
C ALA A 327 24.48 -2.58 -15.86
N ALA A 328 25.18 -2.87 -14.76
CA ALA A 328 24.63 -3.59 -13.62
C ALA A 328 23.45 -2.85 -12.99
N LEU A 329 23.56 -1.54 -12.74
CA LEU A 329 22.48 -0.75 -12.13
C LEU A 329 21.28 -0.55 -13.08
N LYS A 330 21.51 -0.42 -14.39
CA LYS A 330 20.42 -0.38 -15.38
C LYS A 330 19.68 -1.71 -15.44
N HIS A 331 20.41 -2.83 -15.40
CA HIS A 331 19.82 -4.15 -15.30
C HIS A 331 19.02 -4.30 -14.00
N LEU A 332 19.59 -3.87 -12.87
CA LEU A 332 18.93 -3.87 -11.58
C LEU A 332 17.60 -3.10 -11.60
N ARG A 333 17.57 -1.93 -12.24
CA ARG A 333 16.35 -1.12 -12.37
C ARG A 333 15.21 -1.86 -13.10
N THR A 334 15.48 -2.90 -13.87
CA THR A 334 14.44 -3.70 -14.55
C THR A 334 13.70 -4.66 -13.61
N TYR A 335 14.28 -5.02 -12.45
CA TYR A 335 13.60 -5.90 -11.48
C TYR A 335 12.43 -5.20 -10.81
N ASN A 336 11.38 -5.97 -10.53
CA ASN A 336 10.17 -5.48 -9.84
C ASN A 336 10.05 -5.98 -8.40
N HIS A 337 11.08 -6.67 -7.90
CA HIS A 337 11.10 -7.22 -6.55
C HIS A 337 12.26 -6.61 -5.75
N PRO A 338 12.05 -6.32 -4.46
CA PRO A 338 13.11 -5.85 -3.57
C PRO A 338 14.24 -6.87 -3.46
N GLU A 339 15.47 -6.41 -3.64
CA GLU A 339 16.66 -7.22 -3.45
C GLU A 339 17.11 -7.12 -1.99
N LEU A 340 17.21 -8.26 -1.33
CA LEU A 340 17.47 -8.30 0.11
C LEU A 340 18.97 -8.18 0.45
N ASP A 341 19.85 -8.20 -0.56
CA ASP A 341 21.31 -8.00 -0.46
C ASP A 341 21.86 -7.26 -1.71
N ALA A 342 22.06 -5.95 -1.55
CA ALA A 342 22.55 -5.09 -2.62
C ALA A 342 23.97 -5.40 -3.08
N VAL A 343 24.85 -5.86 -2.17
CA VAL A 343 26.27 -6.11 -2.45
C VAL A 343 26.45 -7.39 -3.25
N ARG A 344 25.75 -8.47 -2.89
CA ARG A 344 25.79 -9.75 -3.63
C ARG A 344 25.25 -9.57 -5.04
N HIS A 345 24.14 -8.87 -5.21
CA HIS A 345 23.56 -8.74 -6.54
C HIS A 345 24.42 -7.87 -7.47
N LEU A 346 25.07 -6.82 -6.93
CA LEU A 346 26.04 -6.05 -7.69
C LEU A 346 27.24 -6.92 -8.10
N LYS A 347 27.78 -7.74 -7.20
CA LYS A 347 28.86 -8.70 -7.51
C LYS A 347 28.44 -9.71 -8.59
N LEU A 348 27.25 -10.30 -8.48
CA LEU A 348 26.74 -11.27 -9.46
C LEU A 348 26.49 -10.64 -10.83
N SER A 349 25.98 -9.41 -10.85
CA SER A 349 25.74 -8.65 -12.09
C SER A 349 27.04 -8.22 -12.78
N ASN A 350 28.11 -8.01 -12.01
CA ASN A 350 29.44 -7.68 -12.53
C ASN A 350 30.21 -8.90 -13.07
N ILE A 351 29.83 -10.12 -12.70
CA ILE A 351 30.45 -11.37 -13.19
C ILE A 351 29.86 -11.80 -14.55
N GLY A 352 28.67 -11.29 -14.91
CA GLY A 352 27.97 -11.62 -16.16
C GLY A 352 28.24 -10.71 -17.35
N CYS A 353 29.18 -9.75 -17.24
CA CYS A 353 29.59 -8.85 -18.33
C CYS A 353 31.00 -9.19 -18.83
#